data_AF-A0A6N8Y6P5-F1
#
_entry.id   AF-A0A6N8Y6P5-F1
#
_cell.length_a   1.000
_cell.length_b   1.000
_cell.length_c   1.000
_cell.angle_alpha   90.00
_cell.angle_beta   90.00
_cell.angle_gamma   90.00
#
_symmetry.space_group_name_H-M   'P 1'
#
loop_
_entity.id
_entity.type
_entity.pdbx_description
1 polymer ?
#
loop_
_entity_poly.entity_id
_entity_poly.type
_entity_poly.pdbx_seq_one_letter_code
_entity_poly.pdbx_strand_id
1 'polypeptide(L)'
;MPQNRTDRAHSEPKARRVRLAISAMLFTVLVIAILTLAGIGARYWTRGDFNVIHALLILFLSINLVICYWEVCLFLRRDYIEQRTEYWRKRWRETSRKPSTEFLTTKIPLTKVLSPTVWADVWATYSQFDGSYADRRTYGYSVDVANGFVTPIPTLILYAAFTFDILSAPVAGIVGVMLFWQLTYMTSVYWVSFFSANRQTRISRGDMYIYIWGMNSPWVLFALLGLYVSIRLIINGDYSVLGY
;
A
#
# COMPACT_ATOMS: atom_id res chain seq x y z
N MET A 1 15.16 -74.32 9.90
CA MET A 1 15.45 -74.14 8.45
C MET A 1 14.48 -73.09 7.88
N PRO A 2 14.90 -72.30 6.88
CA PRO A 2 14.87 -70.83 6.94
C PRO A 2 13.99 -70.13 5.88
N GLN A 3 13.74 -68.83 6.06
CA GLN A 3 13.73 -67.72 5.06
C GLN A 3 12.84 -66.57 5.60
N ASN A 4 13.37 -65.50 6.19
CA ASN A 4 14.06 -64.37 5.55
C ASN A 4 13.17 -63.58 4.58
N ARG A 5 12.54 -62.51 5.08
CA ARG A 5 12.34 -61.27 4.31
C ARG A 5 12.18 -60.08 5.26
N THR A 6 13.31 -59.40 5.41
CA THR A 6 13.47 -58.02 5.80
C THR A 6 12.66 -57.11 4.86
N ASP A 7 11.63 -56.45 5.38
CA ASP A 7 11.05 -55.29 4.70
C ASP A 7 11.13 -54.05 5.59
N ARG A 8 12.23 -53.32 5.32
CA ARG A 8 12.30 -51.88 5.12
C ARG A 8 11.63 -51.01 6.19
N ALA A 9 12.52 -50.51 7.06
CA ALA A 9 12.50 -49.18 7.64
C ALA A 9 11.46 -48.25 7.00
N HIS A 10 10.40 -47.94 7.75
CA HIS A 10 9.64 -46.73 7.50
C HIS A 10 10.58 -45.56 7.72
N SER A 11 11.01 -44.99 6.59
CA SER A 11 11.74 -43.74 6.49
C SER A 11 11.12 -42.69 7.41
N GLU A 12 11.99 -42.07 8.19
CA GLU A 12 11.74 -40.92 9.04
C GLU A 12 10.80 -39.88 8.39
N PRO A 13 9.99 -39.16 9.20
CA PRO A 13 9.21 -38.05 8.68
C PRO A 13 10.15 -37.05 7.99
N LYS A 14 10.01 -36.93 6.66
CA LYS A 14 10.72 -35.95 5.84
C LYS A 14 10.75 -34.62 6.57
N ALA A 15 11.97 -34.20 6.92
CA ALA A 15 12.28 -32.91 7.50
C ALA A 15 11.36 -31.84 6.90
N ARG A 16 10.56 -31.23 7.77
CA ARG A 16 9.66 -30.11 7.47
C ARG A 16 10.51 -29.07 6.75
N ARG A 17 10.43 -29.00 5.40
CA ARG A 17 11.11 -27.95 4.61
C ARG A 17 10.84 -26.65 5.33
N VAL A 18 11.90 -26.01 5.81
CA VAL A 18 11.83 -24.66 6.35
C VAL A 18 11.34 -23.80 5.18
N ARG A 19 10.02 -23.58 5.12
CA ARG A 19 9.44 -22.71 4.10
C ARG A 19 9.91 -21.32 4.48
N LEU A 20 10.81 -20.76 3.68
CA LEU A 20 11.18 -19.35 3.76
C LEU A 20 9.87 -18.54 3.82
N ALA A 21 9.72 -17.78 4.89
CA ALA A 21 8.54 -17.00 5.17
C ALA A 21 8.95 -15.67 5.78
N ILE A 22 8.21 -14.62 5.44
CA ILE A 22 8.45 -13.24 5.86
C ILE A 22 7.17 -12.68 6.47
N SER A 23 7.27 -11.80 7.46
CA SER A 23 6.05 -11.14 7.95
C SER A 23 5.51 -10.18 6.90
N ALA A 24 4.18 -10.02 6.85
CA ALA A 24 3.55 -9.08 5.91
C ALA A 24 4.08 -7.65 6.07
N MET A 25 4.27 -7.21 7.32
CA MET A 25 4.86 -5.91 7.62
C MET A 25 6.29 -5.78 7.11
N LEU A 26 7.15 -6.77 7.38
CA LEU A 26 8.56 -6.69 6.96
C LEU A 26 8.67 -6.70 5.44
N PHE A 27 7.91 -7.54 4.75
CA PHE A 27 7.89 -7.53 3.28
C PHE A 27 7.46 -6.17 2.73
N THR A 28 6.38 -5.61 3.27
CA THR A 28 5.86 -4.30 2.85
C THR A 28 6.90 -3.20 3.05
N VAL A 29 7.50 -3.13 4.23
CA VAL A 29 8.54 -2.15 4.56
C VAL A 29 9.76 -2.32 3.67
N LEU A 30 10.20 -3.55 3.41
CA LEU A 30 11.34 -3.81 2.52
C LEU A 30 11.06 -3.37 1.09
N VAL A 31 9.87 -3.65 0.54
CA VAL A 31 9.51 -3.22 -0.82
C VAL A 31 9.51 -1.69 -0.91
N ILE A 32 8.86 -1.01 0.04
CA ILE A 32 8.83 0.46 0.07
C ILE A 32 10.24 1.03 0.21
N ALA A 33 11.07 0.46 1.11
CA ALA A 33 12.44 0.90 1.34
C ALA A 33 13.32 0.69 0.10
N ILE A 34 13.22 -0.47 -0.55
CA ILE A 34 13.99 -0.78 -1.78
C ILE A 34 13.64 0.19 -2.89
N LEU A 35 12.34 0.42 -3.15
CA LEU A 35 11.90 1.39 -4.13
C LEU A 35 12.44 2.78 -3.76
N THR A 36 12.16 3.24 -2.55
CA THR A 36 12.56 4.58 -2.10
C THR A 36 14.07 4.82 -2.22
N LEU A 37 14.88 3.88 -1.73
CA LEU A 37 16.33 3.95 -1.78
C LEU A 37 16.86 3.84 -3.22
N ALA A 38 16.20 3.08 -4.09
CA ALA A 38 16.57 3.04 -5.50
C ALA A 38 16.36 4.40 -6.18
N GLY A 39 15.26 5.10 -5.90
CA GLY A 39 15.02 6.44 -6.47
C GLY A 39 15.99 7.49 -5.91
N ILE A 40 16.19 7.52 -4.59
CA ILE A 40 17.16 8.42 -3.94
C ILE A 40 18.58 8.13 -4.44
N GLY A 41 18.99 6.86 -4.45
CA GLY A 41 20.32 6.44 -4.87
C GLY A 41 20.57 6.70 -6.35
N ALA A 42 19.58 6.48 -7.22
CA ALA A 42 19.69 6.77 -8.65
C ALA A 42 19.85 8.28 -8.91
N ARG A 43 19.09 9.13 -8.20
CA ARG A 43 19.27 10.57 -8.30
C ARG A 43 20.66 10.99 -7.81
N TYR A 44 21.07 10.51 -6.64
CA TYR A 44 22.41 10.80 -6.11
C TYR A 44 23.53 10.34 -7.06
N TRP A 45 23.39 9.18 -7.69
CA TRP A 45 24.38 8.67 -8.65
C TRP A 45 24.46 9.52 -9.93
N THR A 46 23.32 10.01 -10.42
CA THR A 46 23.25 10.72 -11.70
C THR A 46 23.48 12.23 -11.58
N ARG A 47 23.14 12.83 -10.44
CA ARG A 47 23.19 14.28 -10.20
C ARG A 47 24.14 14.69 -9.07
N GLY A 48 24.49 13.78 -8.17
CA GLY A 48 25.32 14.08 -7.01
C GLY A 48 24.60 14.83 -5.89
N ASP A 49 23.29 15.03 -6.01
CA ASP A 49 22.48 15.77 -5.04
C ASP A 49 21.66 14.85 -4.13
N PHE A 50 21.52 15.27 -2.87
CA PHE A 50 20.53 14.72 -1.95
C PHE A 50 19.55 15.83 -1.57
N ASN A 51 18.29 15.65 -1.96
CA ASN A 51 17.23 16.59 -1.68
C ASN A 51 16.10 15.92 -0.87
N VAL A 52 15.73 16.55 0.24
CA VAL A 52 14.71 16.02 1.16
C VAL A 52 13.32 15.98 0.51
N ILE A 53 12.96 16.99 -0.29
CA ILE A 53 11.67 17.04 -0.99
C ILE A 53 11.57 15.89 -2.00
N HIS A 54 12.63 15.67 -2.78
CA HIS A 54 12.72 14.51 -3.67
C HIS A 54 12.58 13.20 -2.88
N ALA A 55 13.34 13.01 -1.80
CA ALA A 55 13.27 11.80 -0.99
C ALA A 55 11.86 11.53 -0.43
N LEU A 56 11.17 12.57 0.07
CA LEU A 56 9.81 12.46 0.59
C LEU A 56 8.80 12.10 -0.52
N LEU A 57 8.93 12.68 -1.72
CA LEU A 57 8.05 12.37 -2.83
C LEU A 57 8.28 10.98 -3.41
N ILE A 58 9.55 10.56 -3.53
CA ILE A 58 9.89 9.19 -3.94
C ILE A 58 9.39 8.17 -2.93
N LEU A 59 9.49 8.45 -1.63
CA LEU A 59 8.89 7.61 -0.59
C LEU A 59 7.36 7.53 -0.76
N PHE A 60 6.69 8.67 -0.94
CA PHE A 60 5.25 8.72 -1.10
C PHE A 60 4.77 7.97 -2.35
N LEU A 61 5.43 8.16 -3.50
CA LEU A 61 5.13 7.44 -4.74
C LEU A 61 5.38 5.93 -4.58
N SER A 62 6.45 5.53 -3.86
CA SER A 62 6.73 4.12 -3.55
C SER A 62 5.62 3.48 -2.71
N ILE A 63 5.14 4.20 -1.69
CA ILE A 63 3.99 3.78 -0.88
C ILE A 63 2.75 3.67 -1.77
N ASN A 64 2.48 4.66 -2.64
CA ASN A 64 1.34 4.64 -3.54
C ASN A 64 1.34 3.40 -4.44
N LEU A 65 2.50 2.99 -5.00
CA LEU A 65 2.58 1.79 -5.84
C LEU A 65 2.19 0.52 -5.08
N VAL A 66 2.65 0.36 -3.84
CA VAL A 66 2.30 -0.79 -3.01
C VAL A 66 0.81 -0.78 -2.64
N ILE A 67 0.28 0.39 -2.32
CA ILE A 67 -1.13 0.57 -1.98
C ILE A 67 -2.02 0.31 -3.20
N CYS A 68 -1.66 0.81 -4.39
CA CYS A 68 -2.35 0.51 -5.62
C CYS A 68 -2.41 -0.99 -5.91
N TYR A 69 -1.30 -1.71 -5.67
CA TYR A 69 -1.30 -3.16 -5.79
C TYR A 69 -2.29 -3.82 -4.81
N TRP A 70 -2.37 -3.34 -3.56
CA TRP A 70 -3.38 -3.81 -2.62
C TRP A 70 -4.80 -3.48 -3.08
N GLU A 71 -5.06 -2.31 -3.63
CA GLU A 71 -6.36 -1.90 -4.14
C GLU A 71 -6.80 -2.71 -5.37
N VAL A 72 -5.85 -3.10 -6.23
CA VAL A 72 -6.13 -4.10 -7.27
C VAL A 72 -6.52 -5.44 -6.64
N CYS A 73 -5.87 -5.84 -5.54
CA CYS A 73 -6.26 -7.04 -4.80
C CYS A 73 -7.66 -6.92 -4.17
N LEU A 74 -8.05 -5.73 -3.68
CA LEU A 74 -9.41 -5.42 -3.21
C LEU A 74 -10.43 -5.72 -4.30
N PHE A 75 -10.18 -5.24 -5.52
CA PHE A 75 -11.06 -5.52 -6.66
C PHE A 75 -11.11 -7.01 -6.99
N LEU A 76 -9.95 -7.66 -7.16
CA LEU A 76 -9.86 -9.06 -7.59
C LEU A 76 -10.39 -10.08 -6.58
N ARG A 77 -10.42 -9.74 -5.29
CA ARG A 77 -10.77 -10.66 -4.19
C ARG A 77 -11.89 -10.14 -3.30
N ARG A 78 -12.76 -9.27 -3.81
CA ARG A 78 -13.87 -8.71 -3.05
C ARG A 78 -14.72 -9.75 -2.33
N ASP A 79 -15.19 -10.79 -3.04
CA ASP A 79 -16.11 -11.77 -2.44
C ASP A 79 -15.42 -12.60 -1.36
N TYR A 80 -14.10 -12.79 -1.50
CA TYR A 80 -13.26 -13.35 -0.45
C TYR A 80 -13.16 -12.40 0.75
N ILE A 81 -12.98 -11.10 0.53
CA ILE A 81 -12.87 -10.09 1.60
C ILE A 81 -14.15 -10.05 2.44
N GLU A 82 -15.32 -10.09 1.81
CA GLU A 82 -16.61 -10.10 2.51
C GLU A 82 -16.72 -11.29 3.48
N GLN A 83 -16.42 -12.50 3.01
CA GLN A 83 -16.39 -13.70 3.84
C GLN A 83 -15.30 -13.65 4.92
N ARG A 84 -14.13 -13.13 4.56
CA ARG A 84 -12.94 -13.11 5.41
C ARG A 84 -13.03 -12.08 6.53
N THR A 85 -13.82 -11.03 6.33
CA THR A 85 -14.14 -10.02 7.33
C THR A 85 -14.83 -10.66 8.55
N GLU A 86 -15.71 -11.64 8.35
CA GLU A 86 -16.35 -12.36 9.46
C GLU A 86 -15.35 -13.19 10.28
N TYR A 87 -14.41 -13.87 9.60
CA TYR A 87 -13.33 -14.60 10.25
C TYR A 87 -12.50 -13.69 11.17
N TRP A 88 -12.06 -12.53 10.66
CA TRP A 88 -11.25 -11.60 11.43
C TRP A 88 -12.03 -10.98 12.60
N ARG A 89 -13.33 -10.74 12.42
CA ARG A 89 -14.22 -10.26 13.49
C ARG A 89 -14.34 -11.30 14.62
N LYS A 90 -14.56 -12.57 14.27
CA LYS A 90 -14.63 -13.66 15.25
C LYS A 90 -13.30 -13.82 15.99
N ARG A 91 -12.20 -13.80 15.24
CA ARG A 91 -10.85 -13.94 15.81
C ARG A 91 -10.50 -12.82 16.77
N TRP A 92 -10.86 -11.57 16.46
CA TRP A 92 -10.67 -10.45 17.37
C TRP A 92 -11.43 -10.63 18.69
N ARG A 93 -12.68 -11.11 18.64
CA ARG A 93 -13.47 -11.40 19.85
C ARG A 93 -12.83 -12.49 20.72
N GLU A 94 -12.18 -13.47 20.10
CA GLU A 94 -11.53 -14.58 20.79
C GLU A 94 -10.17 -14.20 21.39
N THR A 95 -9.36 -13.42 20.66
CA THR A 95 -7.95 -13.15 21.04
C THR A 95 -7.73 -11.77 21.65
N SER A 96 -8.71 -10.87 21.54
CA SER A 96 -8.57 -9.43 21.82
C SER A 96 -7.44 -8.73 21.06
N ARG A 97 -6.84 -9.38 20.05
CA ARG A 97 -5.81 -8.79 19.19
C ARG A 97 -6.46 -8.09 18.00
N LYS A 98 -6.00 -6.89 17.67
CA LYS A 98 -6.51 -6.15 16.51
C LYS A 98 -6.18 -6.92 15.22
N PRO A 99 -7.16 -7.19 14.33
CA PRO A 99 -6.94 -7.95 13.09
C PRO A 99 -5.81 -7.42 12.22
N SER A 100 -5.68 -6.10 12.08
CA SER A 100 -4.61 -5.46 11.32
C SER A 100 -3.23 -5.79 11.87
N THR A 101 -3.04 -5.71 13.19
CA THR A 101 -1.77 -6.05 13.85
C THR A 101 -1.45 -7.54 13.74
N GLU A 102 -2.46 -8.40 13.83
CA GLU A 102 -2.28 -9.84 13.72
C GLU A 102 -1.91 -10.26 12.30
N PHE A 103 -2.57 -9.69 11.29
CA PHE A 103 -2.20 -9.93 9.90
C PHE A 103 -0.78 -9.42 9.58
N LEU A 104 -0.45 -8.19 9.98
CA LEU A 104 0.86 -7.58 9.72
C LEU A 104 2.03 -8.40 10.31
N THR A 105 1.79 -9.09 11.42
CA THR A 105 2.78 -9.97 12.08
C THR A 105 2.75 -11.42 11.58
N THR A 106 1.78 -11.79 10.74
CA THR A 106 1.66 -13.14 10.19
C THR A 106 2.78 -13.43 9.19
N LYS A 107 3.36 -14.64 9.28
CA LYS A 107 4.38 -15.13 8.35
C LYS A 107 3.75 -15.62 7.04
N ILE A 108 4.04 -14.94 5.95
CA ILE A 108 3.63 -15.30 4.59
C ILE A 108 4.75 -16.12 3.94
N PRO A 109 4.46 -17.31 3.39
CA PRO A 109 5.44 -18.04 2.57
C PRO A 109 5.88 -17.22 1.37
N LEU A 110 7.18 -17.18 1.05
CA LEU A 110 7.70 -16.38 -0.08
C LEU A 110 7.03 -16.71 -1.43
N THR A 111 6.56 -17.94 -1.63
CA THR A 111 5.83 -18.33 -2.85
C THR A 111 4.44 -17.71 -2.97
N LYS A 112 3.92 -17.09 -1.91
CA LYS A 112 2.58 -16.49 -1.85
C LYS A 112 2.60 -14.98 -1.67
N VAL A 113 3.78 -14.34 -1.59
CA VAL A 113 3.88 -12.88 -1.34
C VAL A 113 3.36 -12.03 -2.49
N LEU A 114 3.16 -12.58 -3.69
CA LEU A 114 2.49 -11.89 -4.81
C LEU A 114 1.06 -12.39 -5.04
N SER A 115 0.51 -13.17 -4.11
CA SER A 115 -0.84 -13.70 -4.24
C SER A 115 -1.86 -12.62 -3.89
N PRO A 116 -2.83 -12.32 -4.78
CA PRO A 116 -3.90 -11.38 -4.46
C PRO A 116 -4.72 -11.81 -3.24
N THR A 117 -4.84 -13.13 -3.00
CA THR A 117 -5.56 -13.67 -1.84
C THR A 117 -4.88 -13.33 -0.51
N VAL A 118 -3.55 -13.27 -0.49
CA VAL A 118 -2.82 -12.89 0.73
C VAL A 118 -3.04 -11.42 1.07
N TRP A 119 -2.99 -10.54 0.07
CA TRP A 119 -3.14 -9.11 0.29
C TRP A 119 -4.60 -8.65 0.43
N ALA A 120 -5.55 -9.48 0.00
CA ALA A 120 -6.95 -9.29 0.33
C ALA A 120 -7.21 -9.25 1.85
N ASP A 121 -6.40 -9.94 2.67
CA ASP A 121 -6.51 -9.86 4.13
C ASP A 121 -6.18 -8.46 4.68
N VAL A 122 -5.39 -7.63 3.98
CA VAL A 122 -5.22 -6.21 4.36
C VAL A 122 -6.58 -5.52 4.41
N TRP A 123 -7.37 -5.68 3.36
CA TRP A 123 -8.69 -5.07 3.26
C TRP A 123 -9.73 -5.74 4.17
N ALA A 124 -9.66 -7.06 4.35
CA ALA A 124 -10.56 -7.76 5.28
C ALA A 124 -10.33 -7.33 6.74
N THR A 125 -9.07 -7.02 7.11
CA THR A 125 -8.74 -6.49 8.44
C THR A 125 -9.09 -5.01 8.57
N TYR A 126 -8.89 -4.21 7.52
CA TYR A 126 -9.26 -2.79 7.51
C TYR A 126 -10.79 -2.58 7.52
N SER A 127 -11.54 -3.51 6.90
CA SER A 127 -13.02 -3.50 6.87
C SER A 127 -13.68 -3.57 8.26
N GLN A 128 -12.92 -3.91 9.31
CA GLN A 128 -13.39 -3.86 10.69
C GLN A 128 -13.51 -2.42 11.22
N PHE A 129 -12.67 -1.52 10.71
CA PHE A 129 -12.64 -0.11 11.09
C PHE A 129 -13.47 0.72 10.11
N ASP A 130 -13.47 0.34 8.83
CA ASP A 130 -14.33 0.96 7.84
C ASP A 130 -15.05 -0.07 6.96
N GLY A 131 -16.35 -0.24 7.20
CA GLY A 131 -17.17 -1.18 6.44
C GLY A 131 -17.31 -0.87 4.95
N SER A 132 -16.88 0.31 4.45
CA SER A 132 -16.94 0.62 3.01
C SER A 132 -16.22 -0.41 2.15
N TYR A 133 -15.14 -0.99 2.67
CA TYR A 133 -14.30 -1.90 1.89
C TYR A 133 -14.93 -3.27 1.65
N ALA A 134 -16.01 -3.59 2.37
CA ALA A 134 -16.85 -4.75 2.10
C ALA A 134 -18.08 -4.42 1.21
N ASP A 135 -18.50 -3.14 1.14
CA ASP A 135 -19.68 -2.69 0.41
C ASP A 135 -19.32 -1.92 -0.88
N ARG A 136 -19.62 -2.54 -2.02
CA ARG A 136 -19.36 -2.03 -3.38
C ARG A 136 -20.06 -0.70 -3.68
N ARG A 137 -21.10 -0.35 -2.94
CA ARG A 137 -21.92 0.84 -3.18
C ARG A 137 -21.31 2.10 -2.55
N THR A 138 -20.25 1.92 -1.76
CA THR A 138 -19.64 3.03 -1.04
C THR A 138 -18.62 3.76 -1.89
N TYR A 139 -18.48 5.05 -1.58
CA TYR A 139 -17.43 5.88 -2.16
C TYR A 139 -16.04 5.30 -1.88
N GLY A 140 -15.77 4.88 -0.63
CA GLY A 140 -14.48 4.30 -0.21
C GLY A 140 -14.06 3.08 -1.04
N TYR A 141 -15.00 2.19 -1.38
CA TYR A 141 -14.68 1.07 -2.28
C TYR A 141 -14.34 1.56 -3.69
N SER A 142 -15.18 2.43 -4.26
CA SER A 142 -15.05 2.85 -5.66
C SER A 142 -13.79 3.70 -5.89
N VAL A 143 -13.47 4.57 -4.94
CA VAL A 143 -12.33 5.49 -5.03
C VAL A 143 -11.00 4.74 -4.93
N ASP A 144 -10.88 3.76 -4.04
CA ASP A 144 -9.64 2.99 -3.87
C ASP A 144 -9.45 2.01 -5.05
N VAL A 145 -10.52 1.39 -5.55
CA VAL A 145 -10.45 0.62 -6.81
C VAL A 145 -9.99 1.52 -7.96
N ALA A 146 -10.55 2.73 -8.09
CA ALA A 146 -10.11 3.66 -9.12
C ALA A 146 -8.62 4.00 -8.95
N ASN A 147 -8.17 4.32 -7.73
CA ASN A 147 -6.76 4.61 -7.43
C ASN A 147 -5.87 3.46 -7.92
N GLY A 148 -6.18 2.22 -7.54
CA GLY A 148 -5.38 1.04 -7.86
C GLY A 148 -5.18 0.79 -9.36
N PHE A 149 -6.13 1.19 -10.20
CA PHE A 149 -6.03 1.01 -11.65
C PHE A 149 -5.50 2.23 -12.40
N VAL A 150 -5.78 3.45 -11.94
CA VAL A 150 -5.51 4.67 -12.73
C VAL A 150 -4.28 5.44 -12.28
N THR A 151 -3.86 5.33 -11.02
CA THR A 151 -2.70 6.08 -10.50
C THR A 151 -1.34 5.38 -10.61
N PRO A 152 -1.20 4.06 -10.82
CA PRO A 152 0.12 3.44 -10.99
C PRO A 152 0.92 4.03 -12.15
N ILE A 153 0.28 4.25 -13.30
CA ILE A 153 0.94 4.78 -14.50
C ILE A 153 1.49 6.19 -14.26
N PRO A 154 0.68 7.19 -13.87
CA PRO A 154 1.22 8.53 -13.58
C PRO A 154 2.20 8.51 -12.40
N THR A 155 2.03 7.61 -11.42
CA THR A 155 3.00 7.44 -10.32
C THR A 155 4.37 7.02 -10.85
N LEU A 156 4.44 6.02 -11.74
CA LEU A 156 5.70 5.57 -12.34
C LEU A 156 6.32 6.63 -13.25
N ILE A 157 5.50 7.38 -14.00
CA ILE A 157 5.97 8.48 -14.83
C ILE A 157 6.63 9.55 -13.97
N LEU A 158 5.96 10.00 -12.90
CA LEU A 158 6.49 11.02 -12.00
C LEU A 158 7.69 10.52 -11.21
N TYR A 159 7.67 9.25 -10.80
CA TYR A 159 8.81 8.63 -10.15
C TYR A 159 10.05 8.74 -11.03
N ALA A 160 9.94 8.32 -12.30
CA ALA A 160 11.05 8.39 -13.24
C ALA A 160 11.43 9.84 -13.59
N ALA A 161 10.46 10.72 -13.79
CA ALA A 161 10.70 12.13 -14.09
C ALA A 161 11.41 12.85 -12.95
N PHE A 162 11.01 12.63 -11.70
CA PHE A 162 11.63 13.27 -10.53
C PHE A 162 13.02 12.71 -10.21
N THR A 163 13.32 11.48 -10.63
CA THR A 163 14.64 10.87 -10.44
C THR A 163 15.63 11.19 -11.56
N PHE A 164 15.18 11.20 -12.82
CA PHE A 164 16.07 11.23 -14.00
C PHE A 164 15.84 12.41 -14.94
N ASP A 165 14.84 13.26 -14.69
CA ASP A 165 14.46 14.39 -15.54
C ASP A 165 14.14 13.98 -17.00
N ILE A 166 13.59 12.78 -17.19
CA ILE A 166 13.27 12.21 -18.52
C ILE A 166 12.17 12.97 -19.28
N LEU A 167 11.45 13.86 -18.59
CA LEU A 167 10.43 14.73 -19.16
C LEU A 167 10.83 16.19 -18.91
N SER A 168 10.42 17.09 -19.81
CA SER A 168 10.51 18.53 -19.50
C SER A 168 9.74 18.84 -18.22
N ALA A 169 10.27 19.72 -17.37
CA ALA A 169 9.67 20.04 -16.08
C ALA A 169 8.19 20.48 -16.19
N PRO A 170 7.77 21.29 -17.19
CA PRO A 170 6.35 21.62 -17.35
C PRO A 170 5.46 20.40 -17.57
N VAL A 171 5.89 19.43 -18.38
CA VAL A 171 5.11 18.21 -18.65
C VAL A 171 5.03 17.34 -17.39
N ALA A 172 6.14 17.12 -16.69
CA ALA A 172 6.13 16.40 -15.42
C ALA A 172 5.25 17.10 -14.38
N GLY A 173 5.30 18.43 -14.31
CA GLY A 173 4.45 19.24 -13.45
C GLY A 173 2.97 19.12 -13.80
N ILE A 174 2.57 19.10 -15.07
CA ILE A 174 1.16 18.90 -15.46
C ILE A 174 0.65 17.54 -15.00
N VAL A 175 1.41 16.47 -15.26
CA VAL A 175 1.07 15.11 -14.79
C VAL A 175 0.99 15.08 -13.26
N GLY A 176 1.92 15.76 -12.59
CA GLY A 176 1.96 15.87 -11.14
C GLY A 176 0.76 16.58 -10.57
N VAL A 177 0.38 17.74 -11.12
CA VAL A 177 -0.83 18.46 -10.72
C VAL A 177 -2.06 17.57 -10.83
N MET A 178 -2.22 16.85 -11.95
CA MET A 178 -3.35 15.94 -12.15
C MET A 178 -3.40 14.83 -11.09
N LEU A 179 -2.27 14.13 -10.87
CA LEU A 179 -2.21 13.04 -9.90
C LEU A 179 -2.42 13.53 -8.46
N PHE A 180 -1.67 14.55 -8.03
CA PHE A 180 -1.66 14.98 -6.65
C PHE A 180 -2.93 15.73 -6.24
N TRP A 181 -3.55 16.47 -7.16
CA TRP A 181 -4.89 17.02 -6.93
C TRP A 181 -5.92 15.91 -6.79
N GLN A 182 -5.88 14.91 -7.70
CA GLN A 182 -6.77 13.77 -7.64
C GLN A 182 -6.66 13.04 -6.28
N LEU A 183 -5.46 12.73 -5.80
CA LEU A 183 -5.26 12.08 -4.48
C LEU A 183 -5.82 12.94 -3.34
N THR A 184 -5.48 14.23 -3.32
CA THR A 184 -5.96 15.18 -2.28
C THR A 184 -7.49 15.23 -2.25
N TYR A 185 -8.12 15.38 -3.41
CA TYR A 185 -9.56 15.45 -3.55
C TYR A 185 -10.22 14.14 -3.14
N MET A 186 -9.69 13.01 -3.63
CA MET A 186 -10.23 11.67 -3.35
C MET A 186 -10.29 11.40 -1.84
N THR A 187 -9.20 11.66 -1.13
CA THR A 187 -9.12 11.46 0.32
C THR A 187 -9.99 12.45 1.10
N SER A 188 -10.07 13.70 0.66
CA SER A 188 -10.93 14.70 1.30
C SER A 188 -12.41 14.32 1.20
N VAL A 189 -12.85 13.87 0.01
CA VAL A 189 -14.22 13.38 -0.20
C VAL A 189 -14.46 12.08 0.58
N TYR A 190 -13.45 11.23 0.73
CA TYR A 190 -13.55 10.05 1.60
C TYR A 190 -13.90 10.43 3.04
N TRP A 191 -13.20 11.40 3.62
CA TRP A 191 -13.53 11.90 4.97
C TRP A 191 -14.94 12.47 5.03
N VAL A 192 -15.32 13.33 4.09
CA VAL A 192 -16.69 13.88 4.03
C VAL A 192 -17.73 12.76 3.99
N SER A 193 -17.53 11.75 3.13
CA SER A 193 -18.42 10.58 3.05
C SER A 193 -18.44 9.78 4.36
N PHE A 194 -17.29 9.61 5.01
CA PHE A 194 -17.19 8.90 6.29
C PHE A 194 -18.02 9.56 7.38
N PHE A 195 -17.84 10.86 7.58
CA PHE A 195 -18.53 11.60 8.62
C PHE A 195 -20.01 11.85 8.32
N SER A 196 -20.35 12.12 7.05
CA SER A 196 -21.75 12.35 6.63
C SER A 196 -22.61 11.10 6.80
N ALA A 197 -22.01 9.90 6.63
CA ALA A 197 -22.68 8.62 6.87
C ALA A 197 -22.67 8.19 8.34
N ASN A 198 -22.21 9.05 9.27
CA ASN A 198 -22.08 8.77 10.69
C ASN A 198 -21.23 7.52 11.03
N ARG A 199 -20.28 7.14 10.17
CA ARG A 199 -19.46 5.93 10.36
C ARG A 199 -18.52 6.03 11.57
N GLN A 200 -18.14 7.24 11.97
CA GLN A 200 -17.36 7.52 13.19
C GLN A 200 -18.03 7.00 14.47
N THR A 201 -19.35 6.86 14.50
CA THR A 201 -20.09 6.37 15.67
C THR A 201 -19.91 4.86 15.90
N ARG A 202 -19.42 4.13 14.89
CA ARG A 202 -19.28 2.66 14.91
C ARG A 202 -17.89 2.18 15.34
N ILE A 203 -16.96 3.10 15.58
CA ILE A 203 -15.57 2.79 15.94
C ILE A 203 -15.14 3.54 17.20
N SER A 204 -14.10 3.04 17.86
CA SER A 204 -13.53 3.74 19.01
C SER A 204 -12.83 5.05 18.58
N ARG A 205 -12.71 6.01 19.48
CA ARG A 205 -11.95 7.26 19.22
C ARG A 205 -10.50 6.97 18.83
N GLY A 206 -9.87 5.99 19.48
CA GLY A 206 -8.50 5.57 19.16
C GLY A 206 -8.38 5.00 17.75
N ASP A 207 -9.33 4.16 17.34
CA ASP A 207 -9.35 3.62 15.97
C ASP A 207 -9.63 4.72 14.94
N MET A 208 -10.49 5.69 15.26
CA MET A 208 -10.74 6.85 14.40
C MET A 208 -9.46 7.66 14.17
N TYR A 209 -8.70 7.98 15.23
CA TYR A 209 -7.45 8.73 15.07
C TYR A 209 -6.38 7.97 14.31
N ILE A 210 -6.27 6.65 14.51
CA ILE A 210 -5.24 5.84 13.86
C ILE A 210 -5.61 5.55 12.40
N TYR A 211 -6.78 4.94 12.17
CA TYR A 211 -7.14 4.37 10.87
C TYR A 211 -7.81 5.37 9.94
N ILE A 212 -8.56 6.34 10.47
CA ILE A 212 -9.29 7.31 9.63
C ILE A 212 -8.44 8.57 9.43
N TRP A 213 -7.91 9.16 10.50
CA TRP A 213 -7.05 10.34 10.38
C TRP A 213 -5.61 9.97 10.04
N GLY A 214 -4.95 9.18 10.87
CA GLY A 214 -3.52 8.89 10.76
C GLY A 214 -3.13 8.25 9.43
N MET A 215 -3.82 7.18 9.03
CA MET A 215 -3.49 6.48 7.78
C MET A 215 -3.86 7.26 6.50
N ASN A 216 -4.83 8.16 6.56
CA ASN A 216 -5.26 8.94 5.38
C ASN A 216 -4.59 10.31 5.27
N SER A 217 -4.08 10.86 6.38
CA SER A 217 -3.41 12.17 6.37
C SER A 217 -2.23 12.25 5.40
N PRO A 218 -1.40 11.21 5.21
CA PRO A 218 -0.35 11.23 4.21
C PRO A 218 -0.85 11.50 2.79
N TRP A 219 -2.01 10.94 2.42
CA TRP A 219 -2.63 11.14 1.10
C TRP A 219 -3.11 12.57 0.84
N VAL A 220 -3.24 13.39 1.88
CA VAL A 220 -3.50 14.83 1.75
C VAL A 220 -2.20 15.60 1.87
N LEU A 221 -1.41 15.39 2.92
CA LEU A 221 -0.23 16.23 3.21
C LEU A 221 0.89 16.05 2.18
N PHE A 222 1.24 14.82 1.83
CA PHE A 222 2.27 14.57 0.81
C PHE A 222 1.75 14.85 -0.59
N ALA A 223 0.45 14.65 -0.84
CA ALA A 223 -0.14 15.04 -2.11
C ALA A 223 -0.13 16.57 -2.28
N LEU A 224 -0.42 17.36 -1.24
CA LEU A 224 -0.29 18.81 -1.30
C LEU A 224 1.16 19.26 -1.51
N LEU A 225 2.14 18.58 -0.90
CA LEU A 225 3.56 18.81 -1.19
C LEU A 225 3.88 18.50 -2.67
N GLY A 226 3.39 17.37 -3.18
CA GLY A 226 3.54 16.99 -4.58
C GLY A 226 2.89 18.00 -5.53
N LEU A 227 1.72 18.52 -5.17
CA LEU A 227 1.01 19.56 -5.92
C LEU A 227 1.83 20.86 -5.95
N TYR A 228 2.38 21.29 -4.81
CA TYR A 228 3.30 22.42 -4.73
C TYR A 228 4.51 22.24 -5.66
N VAL A 229 5.20 21.10 -5.56
CA VAL A 229 6.36 20.79 -6.42
C VAL A 229 5.96 20.84 -7.89
N SER A 230 4.84 20.21 -8.24
CA SER A 230 4.36 20.14 -9.62
C SER A 230 4.05 21.51 -10.20
N ILE A 231 3.45 22.40 -9.40
CA ILE A 231 3.22 23.81 -9.77
C ILE A 231 4.56 24.54 -9.96
N ARG A 232 5.56 24.31 -9.10
CA ARG A 232 6.90 24.91 -9.25
C ARG A 232 7.61 24.42 -10.50
N LEU A 233 7.48 23.14 -10.88
CA LEU A 233 8.03 22.62 -12.14
C LEU A 233 7.44 23.33 -13.37
N ILE A 234 6.13 23.63 -13.33
CA ILE A 234 5.45 24.36 -14.41
C ILE A 234 5.93 25.82 -14.47
N ILE A 235 5.94 26.52 -13.33
CA ILE A 235 6.26 27.95 -13.28
C ILE A 235 7.75 28.21 -13.55
N ASN A 236 8.64 27.43 -12.94
CA ASN A 236 10.08 27.62 -13.10
C ASN A 236 10.57 27.07 -14.45
N GLY A 237 9.90 26.06 -15.00
CA GLY A 237 10.34 25.38 -16.22
C GLY A 237 11.56 24.46 -16.02
N ASP A 238 11.93 24.17 -14.77
CA ASP A 238 13.07 23.33 -14.39
C ASP A 238 12.78 22.46 -13.15
N TYR A 239 13.74 21.60 -12.79
CA TYR A 239 13.65 20.69 -11.63
C TYR A 239 14.26 21.25 -10.33
N SER A 240 14.60 22.55 -10.27
CA SER A 240 15.30 23.17 -9.12
C SER A 240 14.64 22.95 -7.76
N VAL A 241 13.31 22.86 -7.73
CA VAL A 241 12.53 22.59 -6.51
C VAL A 241 12.81 21.19 -5.91
N LEU A 242 13.29 20.26 -6.73
CA LEU A 242 13.68 18.90 -6.35
C LEU A 242 15.19 18.74 -6.13
N GLY A 243 15.98 19.80 -6.28
CA GLY A 243 17.45 19.77 -6.21
C GLY A 243 18.10 20.32 -7.48
N TYR A 244 19.44 20.35 -7.51
CA TYR A 244 20.24 21.12 -8.47
C TYR A 244 21.29 20.25 -9.16
#